data_AF-A0A842QJB6-F1
#
_entry.id   AF-A0A842QJB6-F1
#
_cell.length_a   1.000
_cell.length_b   1.000
_cell.length_c   1.000
_cell.angle_alpha   90.00
_cell.angle_beta   90.00
_cell.angle_gamma   90.00
#
_symmetry.space_group_name_H-M   'P 1'
#
loop_
_entity.id
_entity.type
_entity.pdbx_description
1 polymer ?
#
loop_
_entity_poly.entity_id
_entity_poly.type
_entity_poly.pdbx_seq_one_letter_code
_entity_poly.pdbx_strand_id
1 'polypeptide(L)'
;MINIKAQYSIEFILVFAFSLVIIIPLINVLHSEYAKSKQNLDESQVAQMLDDISIAAYNTYYAGYPARTTLELYFPAGIRAINSTNIYTSKGEKSELVFHLRDKGKEAIAVYPFNLSVEVSPSDGKRRIIIKAEKGNYVNITDLK
;
A
#
# COMPACT_ATOMS: atom_id res chain seq x y z
N MET A 1 -46.60 -32.12 -36.88
CA MET A 1 -46.88 -31.91 -35.44
C MET A 1 -45.57 -31.59 -34.76
N ILE A 2 -45.35 -30.35 -34.33
CA ILE A 2 -44.14 -29.99 -33.59
C ILE A 2 -44.22 -30.67 -32.23
N ASN A 3 -43.18 -31.41 -31.85
CA ASN A 3 -43.13 -32.14 -30.59
C ASN A 3 -43.02 -31.12 -29.45
N ILE A 4 -44.05 -31.05 -28.60
CA ILE A 4 -44.18 -30.09 -27.49
C ILE A 4 -42.92 -30.11 -26.59
N LYS A 5 -42.30 -31.28 -26.41
CA LYS A 5 -41.04 -31.41 -25.65
C LYS A 5 -39.87 -30.68 -26.31
N ALA A 6 -39.78 -30.70 -27.63
CA ALA A 6 -38.74 -30.00 -28.38
C ALA A 6 -38.91 -28.47 -28.28
N GLN A 7 -40.14 -27.97 -28.28
CA GLN A 7 -40.43 -26.55 -28.09
C GLN A 7 -40.01 -26.07 -26.69
N TYR A 8 -40.39 -26.80 -25.63
CA TYR A 8 -39.99 -26.44 -24.27
C TYR A 8 -38.46 -26.48 -24.06
N SER A 9 -37.76 -27.45 -24.66
CA SER A 9 -36.29 -27.49 -24.61
C SER A 9 -35.66 -26.27 -25.29
N ILE A 10 -36.22 -25.80 -26.41
CA ILE A 10 -35.71 -24.61 -27.11
C ILE A 10 -35.93 -23.34 -26.28
N GLU A 11 -37.10 -23.18 -25.69
CA GLU A 11 -37.39 -22.04 -24.80
C GLU A 11 -36.44 -22.01 -23.60
N PHE A 12 -36.17 -23.18 -23.00
CA PHE A 12 -35.22 -23.27 -21.89
C PHE A 12 -33.78 -22.90 -22.32
N ILE A 13 -33.32 -23.39 -23.47
CA ILE A 13 -31.99 -23.04 -24.00
C ILE A 13 -31.89 -21.53 -24.27
N LEU A 14 -32.94 -20.90 -24.80
CA LEU A 14 -32.97 -19.46 -25.04
C LEU A 14 -32.91 -18.67 -23.73
N VAL A 15 -33.74 -19.01 -22.74
CA VAL A 15 -33.71 -18.35 -21.42
C VAL A 15 -32.34 -18.51 -20.76
N PHE A 16 -31.73 -19.69 -20.87
CA PHE A 16 -30.41 -19.95 -20.33
C PHE A 16 -29.32 -19.13 -21.04
N ALA A 17 -29.39 -19.04 -22.38
CA ALA A 17 -28.45 -18.23 -23.16
C ALA A 17 -28.56 -16.74 -22.82
N PHE A 18 -29.78 -16.19 -22.72
CA PHE A 18 -29.99 -14.81 -22.28
C PHE A 18 -29.48 -14.57 -20.85
N SER A 19 -29.68 -15.53 -19.96
CA SER A 19 -29.16 -15.45 -18.59
C SER A 19 -27.63 -15.37 -18.58
N LEU A 20 -26.94 -16.20 -19.38
CA LEU A 20 -25.49 -16.15 -19.50
C LEU A 20 -24.98 -14.83 -20.10
N VAL A 21 -25.69 -14.28 -21.08
CA VAL A 21 -25.35 -12.96 -21.67
C VAL A 21 -25.39 -11.85 -20.63
N ILE A 22 -26.26 -11.95 -19.62
CA ILE A 22 -26.33 -10.99 -18.50
C ILE A 22 -25.25 -11.27 -17.44
N ILE A 23 -24.93 -12.54 -17.17
CA ILE A 23 -23.97 -12.93 -16.14
C ILE A 23 -22.53 -12.51 -16.52
N ILE A 24 -22.13 -12.64 -17.79
CA ILE A 24 -20.77 -12.31 -18.25
C ILE A 24 -20.37 -10.85 -17.93
N PRO A 25 -21.13 -9.81 -18.29
CA PRO A 25 -20.76 -8.43 -17.95
C PRO A 25 -20.82 -8.18 -16.44
N LEU A 26 -21.72 -8.84 -15.70
CA LEU A 26 -21.79 -8.72 -14.25
C LEU A 26 -20.51 -9.22 -13.57
N ILE A 27 -19.97 -10.36 -14.02
CA ILE A 27 -18.69 -10.90 -13.54
C ILE A 27 -17.55 -9.89 -13.78
N ASN A 28 -17.52 -9.25 -14.95
CA ASN A 28 -16.50 -8.25 -15.26
C ASN A 28 -16.60 -7.01 -14.36
N VAL A 29 -17.82 -6.50 -14.14
CA VAL A 29 -18.04 -5.37 -13.21
C VAL A 29 -17.59 -5.76 -11.81
N LEU A 30 -17.98 -6.93 -11.35
CA LEU A 30 -17.63 -7.43 -10.04
C LEU A 30 -16.10 -7.53 -9.88
N HIS A 31 -15.38 -8.14 -10.83
CA HIS A 31 -13.92 -8.20 -10.80
C HIS A 31 -13.26 -6.80 -10.75
N SER A 32 -13.80 -5.84 -11.52
CA SER A 32 -13.30 -4.46 -11.52
C SER A 32 -13.48 -3.77 -10.16
N GLU A 33 -14.66 -3.90 -9.56
CA GLU A 33 -14.94 -3.30 -8.25
C GLU A 33 -14.14 -3.97 -7.12
N TYR A 34 -13.96 -5.29 -7.17
CA TYR A 34 -13.06 -5.99 -6.24
C TYR A 34 -11.62 -5.49 -6.35
N ALA A 35 -11.11 -5.26 -7.56
CA ALA A 35 -9.75 -4.75 -7.75
C ALA A 35 -9.60 -3.32 -7.18
N LYS A 36 -10.56 -2.42 -7.46
CA LYS A 36 -10.57 -1.06 -6.91
C LYS A 36 -10.67 -1.04 -5.39
N SER A 37 -11.57 -1.84 -4.82
CA SER A 37 -11.76 -1.92 -3.37
C SER A 37 -10.49 -2.39 -2.68
N LYS A 38 -9.84 -3.45 -3.21
CA LYS A 38 -8.55 -3.92 -2.70
C LYS A 38 -7.47 -2.84 -2.77
N GLN A 39 -7.40 -2.13 -3.88
CA GLN A 39 -6.45 -1.04 -4.05
C GLN A 39 -6.66 0.08 -3.03
N ASN A 40 -7.90 0.52 -2.80
CA ASN A 40 -8.21 1.56 -1.81
C ASN A 40 -7.83 1.11 -0.38
N LEU A 41 -8.01 -0.17 -0.06
CA LEU A 41 -7.58 -0.74 1.21
C LEU A 41 -6.06 -0.73 1.36
N ASP A 42 -5.32 -1.13 0.32
CA ASP A 42 -3.86 -1.10 0.33
C ASP A 42 -3.33 0.33 0.49
N GLU A 43 -3.93 1.31 -0.20
CA GLU A 43 -3.59 2.74 -0.07
C GLU A 43 -3.84 3.27 1.34
N SER A 44 -5.00 2.97 1.91
CA SER A 44 -5.33 3.39 3.27
C SER A 44 -4.39 2.78 4.31
N GLN A 45 -3.99 1.51 4.12
CA GLN A 45 -3.03 0.84 5.02
C GLN A 45 -1.64 1.46 4.90
N VAL A 46 -1.16 1.76 3.69
CA VAL A 46 0.13 2.45 3.52
C VAL A 46 0.10 3.83 4.15
N ALA A 47 -1.00 4.59 3.99
CA ALA A 47 -1.13 5.91 4.60
C ALA A 47 -1.07 5.84 6.14
N GLN A 48 -1.81 4.91 6.74
CA GLN A 48 -1.79 4.71 8.19
C GLN A 48 -0.41 4.27 8.70
N MET A 49 0.21 3.30 8.02
CA MET A 49 1.55 2.83 8.33
C MET A 49 2.58 3.97 8.25
N LEU A 50 2.48 4.82 7.22
CA LEU A 50 3.37 5.96 7.03
C LEU A 50 3.20 7.02 8.12
N ASP A 51 1.97 7.24 8.60
CA ASP A 51 1.69 8.14 9.73
C ASP A 51 2.33 7.60 11.02
N ASP A 52 2.17 6.32 11.32
CA ASP A 52 2.78 5.67 12.49
C ASP A 52 4.31 5.77 12.45
N ILE A 53 4.91 5.51 11.28
CA ILE A 53 6.36 5.69 11.05
C ILE A 53 6.75 7.14 11.26
N SER A 54 5.96 8.08 10.74
CA SER A 54 6.26 9.51 10.81
C SER A 54 6.26 10.00 12.25
N ILE A 55 5.23 9.67 13.01
CA ILE A 55 5.09 10.02 14.43
C ILE A 55 6.27 9.45 15.22
N ALA A 56 6.60 8.18 15.01
CA ALA A 56 7.72 7.54 15.70
C ALA A 56 9.08 8.12 15.31
N ALA A 57 9.28 8.49 14.04
CA ALA A 57 10.48 9.16 13.56
C ALA A 57 10.65 10.55 14.20
N TYR A 58 9.59 11.36 14.23
CA TYR A 58 9.58 12.65 14.92
C TYR A 58 9.91 12.53 16.40
N ASN A 59 9.21 11.63 17.10
CA ASN A 59 9.43 11.40 18.53
C ASN A 59 10.87 10.95 18.81
N THR A 60 11.40 10.06 17.99
CA THR A 60 12.77 9.55 18.14
C THR A 60 13.80 10.63 17.85
N TYR A 61 13.61 11.42 16.80
CA TYR A 61 14.50 12.53 16.45
C TYR A 61 14.58 13.55 17.58
N TYR A 62 13.44 14.03 18.07
CA TYR A 62 13.39 15.05 19.11
C TYR A 62 13.77 14.53 20.50
N ALA A 63 13.65 13.23 20.76
CA ALA A 63 14.23 12.63 21.95
C ALA A 63 15.78 12.63 21.93
N GLY A 64 16.38 12.69 20.74
CA GLY A 64 17.83 12.78 20.55
C GLY A 64 18.57 11.47 20.75
N TYR A 65 19.83 11.40 20.31
CA TYR A 65 20.66 10.21 20.52
C TYR A 65 20.83 9.90 22.03
N PRO A 66 20.68 8.64 22.49
CA PRO A 66 20.57 7.38 21.74
C PRO A 66 19.13 6.82 21.66
N ALA A 67 18.13 7.69 21.55
CA ALA A 67 16.73 7.26 21.51
C ALA A 67 16.47 6.25 20.38
N ARG A 68 15.64 5.26 20.70
CA ARG A 68 15.20 4.23 19.77
C ARG A 68 13.77 3.83 20.07
N THR A 69 13.03 3.51 19.04
CA THR A 69 11.71 2.89 19.15
C THR A 69 11.58 1.74 18.17
N THR A 70 10.65 0.84 18.43
CA THR A 70 10.34 -0.29 17.57
C THR A 70 8.86 -0.30 17.31
N LEU A 71 8.48 -0.39 16.05
CA LEU A 71 7.09 -0.50 15.63
C LEU A 71 6.86 -1.88 15.04
N GLU A 72 5.73 -2.49 15.37
CA GLU A 72 5.22 -3.64 14.65
C GLU A 72 4.14 -3.15 13.68
N LEU A 73 4.42 -3.25 12.39
CA LEU A 73 3.55 -2.73 11.34
C LEU A 73 3.21 -3.84 10.36
N TYR A 74 2.05 -3.73 9.72
CA TYR A 74 1.66 -4.61 8.63
C TYR A 74 1.94 -3.91 7.30
N PHE A 75 2.88 -4.46 6.52
CA PHE A 75 3.21 -3.98 5.19
C PHE A 75 2.25 -4.60 4.18
N PRO A 76 1.40 -3.81 3.49
CA PRO A 76 0.50 -4.35 2.49
C PRO A 76 1.26 -4.82 1.25
N ALA A 77 0.70 -5.80 0.54
CA ALA A 77 1.26 -6.37 -0.71
C ALA A 77 1.32 -5.37 -1.88
N GLY A 78 0.78 -4.17 -1.70
CA GLY A 78 0.78 -3.09 -2.68
C GLY A 78 2.07 -2.29 -2.77
N ILE A 79 3.07 -2.49 -1.91
CA ILE A 79 4.32 -1.71 -1.94
C ILE A 79 5.30 -2.31 -2.95
N ARG A 80 5.73 -1.51 -3.92
CA ARG A 80 6.68 -1.91 -4.97
C ARG A 80 8.11 -1.49 -4.64
N ALA A 81 8.27 -0.29 -4.10
CA ALA A 81 9.57 0.27 -3.75
C ALA A 81 9.42 1.27 -2.60
N ILE A 82 10.49 1.40 -1.81
CA ILE A 82 10.59 2.35 -0.72
C ILE A 82 11.88 3.11 -0.94
N ASN A 83 11.79 4.42 -1.10
CA ASN A 83 12.93 5.29 -1.36
C ASN A 83 12.97 6.39 -0.31
N SER A 84 14.17 6.80 0.07
CA SER A 84 14.39 7.99 0.89
C SER A 84 15.35 8.94 0.20
N THR A 85 14.99 10.22 0.11
CA THR A 85 15.81 11.26 -0.50
C THR A 85 16.08 12.35 0.53
N ASN A 86 17.35 12.67 0.76
CA ASN A 86 17.76 13.81 1.59
C ASN A 86 18.03 15.02 0.68
N ILE A 87 17.44 16.16 1.01
CA ILE A 87 17.48 17.41 0.26
C ILE A 87 18.09 18.48 1.15
N TYR A 88 19.27 18.96 0.75
CA TYR A 88 19.99 20.03 1.45
C TYR A 88 19.72 21.36 0.76
N THR A 89 19.11 22.30 1.47
CA THR A 89 18.81 23.65 0.95
C THR A 89 19.48 24.72 1.79
N SER A 90 19.64 25.93 1.25
CA SER A 90 20.12 27.09 2.01
C SER A 90 19.21 27.48 3.19
N LYS A 91 17.99 26.94 3.26
CA LYS A 91 17.01 27.16 4.33
C LYS A 91 16.95 26.02 5.36
N GLY A 92 17.77 24.98 5.20
CA GLY A 92 17.82 23.81 6.08
C GLY A 92 17.77 22.48 5.34
N GLU A 93 17.75 21.41 6.12
CA GLU A 93 17.75 20.02 5.66
C GLU A 93 16.32 19.48 5.67
N LYS A 94 15.96 18.73 4.62
CA LYS A 94 14.67 18.04 4.51
C LYS A 94 14.88 16.66 3.96
N SER A 95 13.99 15.74 4.31
CA SER A 95 14.02 14.39 3.78
C SER A 95 12.64 13.95 3.36
N GLU A 96 12.58 13.20 2.27
CA GLU A 96 11.34 12.63 1.74
C GLU A 96 11.45 11.11 1.83
N LEU A 97 10.42 10.48 2.39
CA LEU A 97 10.22 9.04 2.38
C LEU A 97 9.05 8.74 1.45
N VAL A 98 9.31 7.98 0.40
CA VAL A 98 8.37 7.68 -0.67
C VAL A 98 8.11 6.18 -0.73
N PHE A 99 6.85 5.80 -0.55
CA PHE A 99 6.36 4.45 -0.82
C PHE A 99 5.69 4.43 -2.19
N HIS A 100 6.32 3.76 -3.14
CA HIS A 100 5.74 3.56 -4.47
C HIS A 100 4.79 2.36 -4.42
N LEU A 101 3.52 2.61 -4.74
CA LEU A 101 2.51 1.57 -4.81
C LEU A 101 2.58 0.80 -6.15
N ARG A 102 1.95 -0.37 -6.19
CA ARG A 102 1.94 -1.24 -7.38
C ARG A 102 1.25 -0.60 -8.58
N ASP A 103 0.26 0.26 -8.32
CA ASP A 103 -0.41 1.02 -9.36
C ASP A 103 0.44 2.21 -9.81
N LYS A 104 0.54 2.40 -11.13
CA LYS A 104 1.47 3.38 -11.70
C LYS A 104 1.06 4.80 -11.32
N GLY A 105 1.97 5.53 -10.69
CA GLY A 105 1.79 6.94 -10.34
C GLY A 105 1.14 7.20 -8.98
N LYS A 106 0.85 6.14 -8.20
CA LYS A 106 0.40 6.31 -6.82
C LYS A 106 1.58 6.16 -5.86
N GLU A 107 1.77 7.21 -5.05
CA GLU A 107 2.87 7.32 -4.10
C GLU A 107 2.32 7.85 -2.78
N ALA A 108 2.78 7.27 -1.67
CA ALA A 108 2.58 7.82 -0.35
C ALA A 108 3.89 8.46 0.10
N ILE A 109 3.84 9.75 0.43
CA ILE A 109 5.02 10.58 0.68
C ILE A 109 4.92 11.17 2.07
N ALA A 110 5.99 11.02 2.87
CA ALA A 110 6.18 11.72 4.13
C ALA A 110 7.41 12.62 4.03
N VAL A 111 7.29 13.83 4.56
CA VAL A 111 8.38 14.83 4.54
C VAL A 111 8.80 15.14 5.97
N TYR A 112 10.11 15.12 6.19
CA TYR A 112 10.75 15.35 7.47
C TYR A 112 11.68 16.56 7.42
N PRO A 113 11.79 17.35 8.50
CA PRO A 113 12.73 18.46 8.63
C PRO A 113 14.11 18.02 9.15
N PHE A 114 14.48 16.75 8.96
CA PHE A 114 15.72 16.14 9.42
C PHE A 114 16.13 15.00 8.48
N ASN A 115 17.42 14.68 8.47
CA ASN A 115 17.97 13.62 7.63
C ASN A 115 17.42 12.25 7.99
N LEU A 116 17.13 11.46 6.97
CA LEU A 116 16.58 10.11 7.08
C LEU A 116 17.50 9.12 6.36
N SER A 117 17.75 7.98 7.00
CA SER A 117 18.33 6.81 6.37
C SER A 117 17.33 5.67 6.46
N VAL A 118 16.98 5.06 5.33
CA VAL A 118 15.95 4.02 5.29
C VAL A 118 16.49 2.78 4.60
N GLU A 119 16.55 1.70 5.34
CA GLU A 119 16.92 0.37 4.87
C GLU A 119 15.76 -0.58 5.16
N VAL A 120 14.66 -0.37 4.44
CA VAL A 120 13.43 -1.15 4.56
C VAL A 120 13.12 -1.81 3.22
N SER A 121 12.93 -3.14 3.23
CA SER A 121 12.58 -3.88 2.03
C SER A 121 11.09 -3.71 1.69
N PRO A 122 10.66 -3.70 0.42
CA PRO A 122 9.26 -3.57 0.02
C PRO A 122 8.44 -4.88 0.18
N SER A 123 8.83 -5.78 1.08
CA SER A 123 8.15 -7.06 1.29
C SER A 123 6.88 -6.90 2.13
N ASP A 124 5.88 -7.73 1.86
CA ASP A 124 4.59 -7.73 2.53
C ASP A 124 4.57 -8.55 3.82
N GLY A 125 3.55 -8.28 4.65
CA GLY A 125 3.27 -8.99 5.89
C GLY A 125 3.60 -8.20 7.15
N LYS A 126 3.51 -8.87 8.30
CA LYS A 126 3.81 -8.27 9.61
C LYS A 126 5.32 -8.14 9.78
N ARG A 127 5.80 -6.95 10.09
CA ARG A 127 7.22 -6.63 10.18
C ARG A 127 7.50 -5.77 11.40
N ARG A 128 8.72 -5.90 11.92
CA ARG A 128 9.21 -5.06 13.00
C ARG A 128 10.25 -4.12 12.42
N ILE A 129 10.00 -2.82 12.53
CA ILE A 129 10.96 -1.80 12.13
C ILE A 129 11.54 -1.15 13.38
N ILE A 130 12.83 -0.85 13.32
CA ILE A 130 13.50 -0.09 14.36
C ILE A 130 13.87 1.28 13.83
N ILE A 131 13.52 2.29 14.61
CA ILE A 131 13.77 3.68 14.32
C ILE A 131 14.73 4.19 15.40
N LYS A 132 15.87 4.74 14.99
CA LYS A 132 16.94 5.17 15.89
C LYS A 132 17.36 6.59 15.56
N ALA A 133 17.55 7.41 16.60
CA ALA A 133 18.28 8.65 16.47
C ALA A 133 19.77 8.33 16.53
N GLU A 134 20.53 8.79 15.53
CA GLU A 134 21.96 8.54 15.41
C GLU A 134 22.77 9.80 15.76
N LYS A 135 24.05 9.61 16.11
CA LYS A 135 24.94 10.71 16.56
C LYS A 135 25.13 11.84 15.53
N GLY A 136 24.77 11.62 14.27
CA GLY A 136 24.89 12.59 13.17
C GLY A 136 23.63 13.44 12.94
N ASN A 137 22.73 13.58 13.92
CA ASN A 137 21.44 14.28 13.79
C ASN A 137 20.58 13.77 12.62
N TYR A 138 20.53 12.45 12.47
CA TYR A 138 19.66 11.80 11.49
C TYR A 138 18.92 10.64 12.15
N VAL A 139 17.81 10.24 11.53
CA VAL A 139 17.03 9.08 11.95
C VAL A 139 17.31 7.93 11.00
N ASN A 140 17.65 6.78 11.56
CA ASN A 140 17.83 5.52 10.83
C ASN A 140 16.61 4.62 11.03
N ILE A 141 15.97 4.23 9.94
CA ILE A 141 14.83 3.30 9.90
C ILE A 141 15.30 2.03 9.22
N THR A 142 15.30 0.91 9.95
CA THR A 142 15.77 -0.39 9.46
C THR A 142 14.78 -1.48 9.81
N ASP A 143 14.75 -2.53 8.99
CA ASP A 143 14.04 -3.75 9.33
C ASP A 143 14.76 -4.54 10.43
N LEU A 144 14.01 -4.97 11.43
CA LEU A 144 14.43 -6.01 12.35
C LEU A 144 14.13 -7.36 11.68
N LYS A 145 15.17 -8.00 11.14
CA LYS A 145 15.09 -9.37 10.63
C LYS A 145 14.77 -10.37 11.73
#